data_AF-A0A2V9DKA2-F1
#
_entry.id   AF-A0A2V9DKA2-F1
#
_cell.length_a   1.000
_cell.length_b   1.000
_cell.length_c   1.000
_cell.angle_alpha   90.00
_cell.angle_beta   90.00
_cell.angle_gamma   90.00
#
_symmetry.space_group_name_H-M   'P 1'
#
loop_
_entity.id
_entity.type
_entity.pdbx_description
1 polymer ?
#
loop_
_entity_poly.entity_id
_entity_poly.type
_entity_poly.pdbx_seq_one_letter_code
_entity_poly.pdbx_strand_id
1 'polypeptide(L)' 'MHSDAALIRLEGVHKIYDLGEVQVHALRGVSLEILAGEFV' A
#
# COMPACT_ATOMS: atom_id res chain seq x y z
N MET A 1 0.13 -27.35 5.37
CA MET A 1 1.03 -26.19 5.43
C MET A 1 0.33 -25.07 4.71
N HIS A 2 -0.25 -24.11 5.43
CA HIS A 2 -0.69 -22.88 4.78
C HIS A 2 0.59 -22.11 4.47
N SER A 3 0.84 -21.88 3.19
CA SER A 3 1.92 -21.01 2.77
C SER A 3 1.66 -19.63 3.38
N ASP A 4 2.60 -19.15 4.19
CA ASP A 4 2.54 -17.88 4.93
C ASP A 4 2.70 -16.66 4.00
N ALA A 5 2.13 -16.75 2.81
CA ALA A 5 2.15 -15.69 1.83
C ALA A 5 1.21 -14.58 2.31
N ALA A 6 1.71 -13.33 2.27
CA ALA A 6 0.90 -12.16 2.59
C ALA A 6 -0.39 -12.17 1.76
N LEU A 7 -1.52 -11.98 2.44
CA LEU A 7 -2.84 -11.89 1.80
C LEU A 7 -2.94 -10.60 0.98
N ILE A 8 -2.36 -9.52 1.49
CA ILE A 8 -2.21 -8.25 0.78
C ILE A 8 -0.73 -7.87 0.82
N ARG A 9 -0.18 -7.52 -0.34
CA ARG A 9 1.20 -7.03 -0.47
C ARG A 9 1.24 -5.80 -1.34
N LEU A 10 1.82 -4.73 -0.81
CA LEU A 10 2.09 -3.47 -1.48
C LEU A 10 3.60 -3.25 -1.52
N GLU A 11 4.14 -2.91 -2.67
CA GLU A 11 5.55 -2.61 -2.86
C GLU A 11 5.71 -1.21 -3.43
N GLY A 12 6.31 -0.30 -2.65
CA GLY A 12 6.66 1.04 -3.09
C GLY A 12 5.47 1.81 -3.69
N VAL A 13 4.27 1.67 -3.13
CA VAL A 13 3.06 2.27 -3.71
C VAL A 13 3.08 3.78 -3.53
N HIS A 14 2.89 4.50 -4.63
CA HIS A 14 2.74 5.94 -4.68
C HIS A 14 1.31 6.31 -5.07
N LYS A 15 0.79 7.36 -4.43
CA LYS A 15 -0.48 7.96 -4.84
C LYS A 15 -0.31 9.46 -4.86
N ILE A 16 -0.55 10.03 -6.04
CA ILE A 16 -0.56 11.47 -6.26
C ILE A 16 -1.97 11.84 -6.71
N TYR A 17 -2.55 12.84 -6.05
CA TYR A 17 -3.74 13.51 -6.53
C TYR A 17 -3.32 14.75 -7.29
N ASP A 18 -3.69 14.80 -8.56
CA ASP A 18 -3.53 15.97 -9.40
C ASP A 18 -4.79 16.84 -9.25
N LEU A 19 -4.63 18.04 -8.69
CA LEU A 19 -5.70 19.00 -8.47
C LEU A 19 -5.55 20.21 -9.43
N GLY A 20 -4.92 19.99 -10.58
CA GLY A 20 -4.64 21.02 -11.57
C GLY A 20 -3.34 21.74 -11.24
N GLU A 21 -3.42 22.82 -10.47
CA GLU A 21 -2.23 23.65 -10.19
C GLU A 21 -1.31 23.04 -9.13
N VAL A 22 -1.79 22.04 -8.38
CA VAL A 22 -1.05 21.41 -7.30
C VAL A 22 -1.14 19.89 -7.39
N GLN A 23 0.00 19.24 -7.17
CA GLN A 23 0.08 17.80 -6.99
C GLN A 23 0.28 17.45 -5.51
N VAL A 24 -0.61 16.62 -4.97
CA VAL A 24 -0.56 16.17 -3.57
C VAL A 24 -0.14 14.71 -3.52
N HIS A 25 1.02 14.44 -2.94
CA HIS A 25 1.50 13.08 -2.69
C HIS A 25 0.82 12.49 -1.45
N ALA A 26 -0.31 11.81 -1.67
CA ALA A 26 -1.06 11.12 -0.63
C ALA A 26 -0.32 9.90 -0.08
N LEU A 27 0.40 9.17 -0.93
CA LEU A 27 1.30 8.09 -0.51
C LEU A 27 2.67 8.29 -1.16
N ARG A 28 3.73 8.10 -0.36
CA ARG A 28 5.13 8.33 -0.76
C ARG A 28 5.93 7.02 -0.67
N GLY A 29 5.68 6.09 -1.59
CA GLY A 29 6.46 4.86 -1.71
C GLY A 29 6.22 3.89 -0.55
N VAL A 30 4.95 3.65 -0.24
CA VAL A 30 4.55 2.82 0.90
C VAL A 30 4.64 1.34 0.53
N SER A 31 5.36 0.57 1.34
CA SER A 31 5.36 -0.89 1.29
C SER A 31 4.65 -1.46 2.52
N LEU A 32 3.81 -2.46 2.33
CA LEU A 32 2.98 -3.06 3.38
C LEU A 32 2.70 -4.52 3.05
N GLU A 33 2.74 -5.38 4.06
CA GLU A 33 2.23 -6.75 3.98
C GLU A 33 1.17 -6.93 5.06
N ILE A 34 0.05 -7.57 4.71
CA ILE A 34 -1.01 -7.95 5.65
C ILE A 34 -1.24 -9.45 5.52
N LEU A 35 -1.14 -10.17 6.62
CA LEU A 35 -1.37 -11.61 6.69
C LEU A 35 -2.87 -11.92 6.89
N ALA A 36 -3.26 -13.15 6.57
CA ALA A 36 -4.65 -13.57 6.74
C ALA A 36 -5.05 -13.57 8.23
N GLY A 37 -6.10 -12.82 8.57
CA GLY A 37 -6.62 -12.72 9.94
C GLY A 37 -5.94 -11.67 10.81
N GLU A 38 -4.98 -10.90 10.29
CA GLU A 38 -4.50 -9.69 10.98
C GLU A 38 -5.60 -8.64 11.08
N PHE A 39 -5.64 -7.96 12.22
CA PHE A 39 -6.48 -6.79 12.44
C PHE A 39 -5.65 -5.54 12.14
N VAL A 40 -6.17 -4.66 11.28
CA VAL A 40 -5.53 -3.43 10.80
C VAL A 40 -6.20 -2.21 11.43
#